data_AF-A0A1A3CVX0-F1
#
_entry.id   AF-A0A1A3CVX0-F1
#
_cell.length_a   1.000
_cell.length_b   1.000
_cell.length_c   1.000
_cell.angle_alpha   90.00
_cell.angle_beta   90.00
_cell.angle_gamma   90.00
#
_symmetry.space_group_name_H-M   'P 1'
#
loop_
_entity.id
_entity.type
_entity.pdbx_description
1 polymer ?
#
loop_
_entity_poly.entity_id
_entity_poly.type
_entity_poly.pdbx_seq_one_letter_code
_entity_poly.pdbx_strand_id
1 'polypeptide(L)'
;MLERLAVRTFPMVGIPAWCALSDTDPVKLAAVFDAASHWALRLETCQQSRAEASQAISAALDWAAVARRNQQHAEFYADKPYLHRAAS
;
A
#
# COMPACT_ATOMS: atom_id res chain seq x y z
N MET A 1 -6.69 -27.35 6.51
CA MET A 1 -5.44 -27.51 5.71
C MET A 1 -4.28 -27.94 6.58
N LEU A 2 -3.97 -27.24 7.68
CA LEU A 2 -2.89 -27.60 8.61
C LEU A 2 -3.10 -28.98 9.28
N GLU A 3 -4.32 -29.37 9.62
CA GLU A 3 -4.64 -30.71 10.14
C GLU A 3 -4.27 -31.84 9.16
N ARG A 4 -4.38 -31.60 7.85
CA ARG A 4 -3.98 -32.58 6.82
C ARG A 4 -2.46 -32.74 6.71
N LEU A 5 -1.69 -31.79 7.24
CA LEU A 5 -0.23 -31.85 7.28
C LEU A 5 0.29 -32.39 8.62
N ALA A 6 -0.60 -32.66 9.59
CA ALA A 6 -0.25 -33.08 10.96
C ALA A 6 0.75 -32.16 11.69
N VAL A 7 0.88 -30.90 11.27
CA VAL A 7 1.81 -29.93 11.86
C VAL A 7 1.09 -29.14 12.96
N ARG A 8 1.59 -29.24 14.20
CA ARG A 8 1.05 -28.53 15.37
C ARG A 8 1.78 -27.22 15.68
N THR A 9 3.03 -27.11 15.26
CA THR A 9 3.89 -25.95 15.50
C THR A 9 4.90 -25.87 14.37
N PHE A 10 5.16 -24.66 13.88
CA PHE A 10 6.11 -24.40 12.80
C PHE A 10 6.86 -23.09 13.09
N PRO A 11 8.14 -22.99 12.71
CA PRO A 11 8.87 -21.73 12.78
C PRO A 11 8.25 -20.71 11.81
N MET A 12 8.29 -19.43 12.18
CA MET A 12 7.85 -18.35 11.30
C MET A 12 8.64 -18.37 9.98
N VAL A 13 7.97 -18.11 8.86
CA VAL A 13 8.60 -18.05 7.54
C VAL A 13 9.80 -17.10 7.54
N GLY A 14 10.92 -17.51 6.93
CA GLY A 14 12.11 -16.69 6.75
C GLY A 14 13.08 -16.61 7.94
N ILE A 15 12.74 -17.13 9.12
CA ILE A 15 13.71 -17.21 10.22
C ILE A 15 14.73 -18.33 9.97
N PRO A 16 15.94 -18.29 10.56
CA PRO A 16 16.98 -19.29 10.31
C PRO A 16 16.51 -20.75 10.51
N ALA A 17 15.68 -21.00 11.54
CA ALA A 17 15.09 -22.32 11.79
C ALA A 17 14.17 -22.80 10.66
N TRP A 18 13.43 -21.90 10.01
CA TRP A 18 12.62 -22.22 8.84
C TRP A 18 13.48 -22.44 7.60
N CYS A 19 14.53 -21.63 7.41
CA CYS A 19 15.46 -21.76 6.28
C CYS A 19 16.21 -23.11 6.29
N ALA A 20 16.49 -23.64 7.48
CA ALA A 20 17.16 -24.93 7.66
C ALA A 20 16.28 -26.15 7.33
N LEU A 21 14.96 -25.98 7.17
CA LEU A 21 14.05 -27.07 6.80
C LEU A 21 14.27 -27.49 5.33
N SER A 22 14.10 -28.78 5.06
CA SER A 22 14.06 -29.31 3.68
C SER A 22 12.97 -28.62 2.86
N ASP A 23 13.20 -28.40 1.57
CA ASP A 23 12.22 -27.79 0.68
C ASP A 23 10.94 -28.62 0.52
N THR A 24 11.02 -29.93 0.79
CA THR A 24 9.88 -30.85 0.77
C THR A 24 9.25 -31.06 2.14
N ASP A 25 9.74 -30.39 3.19
CA ASP A 25 9.21 -30.53 4.54
C ASP A 25 7.80 -29.91 4.62
N PRO A 26 6.76 -30.68 5.02
CA PRO A 26 5.40 -30.15 5.15
C PRO A 26 5.29 -29.00 6.16
N VAL A 27 6.18 -28.93 7.17
CA VAL A 27 6.27 -27.82 8.13
C VAL A 27 6.68 -26.53 7.44
N LYS A 28 7.59 -26.61 6.47
CA LYS A 28 8.06 -25.44 5.70
C LYS A 28 6.92 -24.85 4.88
N LEU A 29 6.11 -25.70 4.25
CA LEU A 29 4.92 -25.32 3.49
C LEU A 29 3.81 -24.77 4.39
N ALA A 30 3.58 -25.38 5.55
CA ALA A 30 2.59 -24.90 6.53
C ALA A 30 2.87 -23.44 6.96
N ALA A 31 4.13 -23.11 7.26
CA ALA A 31 4.54 -21.75 7.63
C ALA A 31 4.32 -20.73 6.50
N VAL A 32 4.50 -21.14 5.23
CA VAL A 32 4.22 -20.27 4.07
C VAL A 32 2.73 -19.96 3.96
N PHE A 33 1.86 -20.94 4.16
CA PHE A 33 0.43 -20.72 4.09
C PHE A 33 -0.10 -19.86 5.24
N ASP A 34 0.43 -20.03 6.45
CA ASP A 34 0.13 -19.15 7.58
C ASP A 34 0.49 -17.68 7.25
N ALA A 35 1.70 -17.46 6.72
CA ALA A 35 2.13 -16.15 6.27
C ALA A 35 1.26 -15.59 5.13
N ALA A 36 0.81 -16.45 4.21
CA ALA A 36 -0.09 -16.04 3.13
C ALA A 36 -1.46 -15.56 3.66
N SER A 37 -2.01 -16.22 4.69
CA SER A 37 -3.25 -15.76 5.35
C SER A 37 -3.06 -14.39 6.01
N HIS A 38 -1.96 -14.19 6.74
CA HIS A 38 -1.62 -12.88 7.30
C HIS A 38 -1.42 -11.81 6.22
N TRP A 39 -0.80 -12.17 5.10
CA TRP A 39 -0.61 -11.26 3.98
C TRP A 39 -1.93 -10.87 3.32
N ALA A 40 -2.85 -11.81 3.12
CA ALA A 40 -4.19 -11.51 2.59
C ALA A 40 -4.93 -10.50 3.48
N LEU A 41 -4.94 -10.72 4.80
CA LEU A 41 -5.52 -9.77 5.75
C LEU A 41 -4.83 -8.40 5.72
N ARG A 42 -3.50 -8.38 5.59
CA ARG A 42 -2.73 -7.13 5.46
C ARG A 42 -3.11 -6.38 4.19
N LEU A 43 -3.28 -7.07 3.06
CA LEU A 43 -3.72 -6.43 1.82
C LEU A 43 -5.08 -5.78 2.00
N GLU A 44 -6.07 -6.49 2.53
CA GLU A 44 -7.42 -5.95 2.75
C GLU A 44 -7.40 -4.72 3.65
N THR A 45 -6.73 -4.81 4.80
CA THR A 45 -6.66 -3.69 5.77
C THR A 45 -5.91 -2.48 5.21
N CYS A 46 -4.81 -2.70 4.46
CA CYS A 46 -4.13 -1.60 3.78
C CYS A 46 -4.99 -0.96 2.70
N GLN A 47 -5.76 -1.74 1.93
CA GLN A 47 -6.67 -1.18 0.92
C GLN A 47 -7.80 -0.37 1.56
N GLN A 48 -8.39 -0.88 2.65
CA GLN A 48 -9.39 -0.16 3.41
C GLN A 48 -8.86 1.18 3.94
N SER A 49 -7.68 1.18 4.55
CA SER A 49 -7.03 2.40 5.04
C SER A 49 -6.73 3.41 3.93
N ARG A 50 -6.32 2.93 2.75
CA ARG A 50 -6.09 3.81 1.57
C ARG A 50 -7.39 4.40 1.04
N ALA A 51 -8.48 3.62 1.03
CA ALA A 51 -9.79 4.10 0.61
C ALA A 51 -10.30 5.20 1.56
N GLU A 52 -10.19 4.98 2.87
CA GLU A 52 -10.54 5.97 3.90
C GLU A 52 -9.72 7.26 3.76
N ALA A 53 -8.40 7.14 3.59
CA ALA A 53 -7.52 8.29 3.37
C ALA A 53 -7.89 9.05 2.09
N SER A 54 -8.22 8.34 1.00
CA SER A 54 -8.66 8.96 -0.25
C SER A 54 -9.98 9.71 -0.08
N GLN A 55 -10.93 9.15 0.66
CA GLN A 55 -12.21 9.81 0.94
C GLN A 55 -11.99 11.05 1.81
N ALA A 56 -11.14 10.96 2.84
CA ALA A 56 -10.79 12.08 3.70
C ALA A 56 -10.16 13.23 2.90
N ILE A 57 -9.21 12.94 2.02
CA ILE A 57 -8.61 13.94 1.11
C ILE A 57 -9.69 14.53 0.21
N SER A 58 -10.51 13.70 -0.42
CA SER A 58 -11.57 14.17 -1.32
C SER A 58 -12.58 15.08 -0.61
N ALA A 59 -12.85 14.85 0.67
CA ALA A 59 -13.76 15.65 1.47
C ALA A 59 -13.10 16.87 2.14
N ALA A 60 -11.77 16.96 2.14
CA ALA A 60 -11.05 17.99 2.90
C ALA A 60 -11.26 19.41 2.37
N LEU A 61 -11.50 19.58 1.07
CA LEU A 61 -11.61 20.88 0.40
C LEU A 61 -12.60 20.83 -0.77
N ASP A 62 -13.11 21.99 -1.20
CA ASP A 62 -13.74 22.14 -2.51
C ASP A 62 -12.66 22.07 -3.61
N TRP A 63 -12.40 20.86 -4.09
CA TRP A 63 -11.42 20.62 -5.14
C TRP A 63 -11.77 21.32 -6.46
N ALA A 64 -13.05 21.61 -6.72
CA ALA A 64 -13.44 22.38 -7.89
C ALA A 64 -13.03 23.86 -7.73
N ALA A 65 -13.15 24.44 -6.53
CA ALA A 65 -12.62 25.77 -6.26
C ALA A 65 -11.10 25.84 -6.39
N VAL A 66 -10.38 24.83 -5.88
CA VAL A 66 -8.92 24.73 -6.03
C VAL A 66 -8.54 24.65 -7.51
N ALA A 67 -9.23 23.81 -8.30
CA ALA A 67 -8.99 23.70 -9.74
C ALA A 67 -9.24 25.02 -10.48
N ARG A 68 -10.36 25.70 -10.20
CA ARG A 68 -10.67 27.03 -10.78
C ARG A 68 -9.58 28.05 -10.46
N ARG A 69 -9.12 28.10 -9.20
CA ARG A 69 -8.04 29.01 -8.79
C ARG A 69 -6.74 28.72 -9.54
N ASN A 70 -6.35 27.46 -9.65
CA ASN A 70 -5.14 27.05 -10.37
C ASN A 70 -5.22 27.42 -11.85
N GLN A 71 -6.38 27.20 -12.48
CA GLN A 71 -6.62 27.59 -13.87
C GLN A 71 -6.52 29.11 -14.05
N GLN A 72 -7.19 29.90 -13.22
CA GLN A 72 -7.12 31.37 -13.26
C GLN A 72 -5.69 31.88 -13.07
N HIS A 73 -4.92 31.27 -12.17
CA HIS A 73 -3.52 31.59 -11.99
C HIS A 73 -2.70 31.28 -13.26
N ALA A 74 -2.91 30.12 -13.88
CA ALA A 74 -2.21 29.75 -15.11
C ALA A 74 -2.54 30.69 -16.27
N GLU A 75 -3.82 31.01 -16.47
CA GLU A 75 -4.30 31.97 -17.47
C GLU A 75 -3.70 33.37 -17.25
N PHE A 76 -3.65 33.84 -15.99
CA PHE A 76 -3.06 35.14 -15.67
C PHE A 76 -1.60 35.26 -16.11
N TYR A 77 -0.78 34.21 -15.91
CA TYR A 77 0.61 34.21 -16.32
C TYR A 77 0.79 33.94 -17.82
N ALA A 78 -0.10 33.15 -18.44
CA ALA A 78 -0.12 32.98 -19.89
C ALA A 78 -0.37 34.33 -20.61
N ASP A 79 -1.26 35.15 -20.06
CA ASP A 79 -1.54 36.51 -20.56
C ASP A 79 -0.41 37.51 -20.24
N LYS A 80 0.37 37.25 -19.19
CA LYS A 80 1.45 38.14 -18.69
C LYS A 80 2.76 37.38 -18.51
N PRO A 81 3.34 36.86 -19.61
CA PRO A 81 4.53 36.02 -19.53
C PRO A 81 5.74 36.78 -18.95
N TYR A 82 5.77 38.10 -19.08
CA TYR A 82 6.82 38.96 -18.51
C TYR A 82 6.82 39.03 -16.98
N LEU A 83 5.76 38.56 -16.30
CA LEU A 83 5.71 38.46 -14.84
C LEU A 83 6.31 37.17 -14.30
N HIS A 84 6.65 36.20 -15.17
CA HIS A 84 7.41 35.04 -14.73
C HIS A 84 8.74 35.51 -14.15
N ARG A 85 9.10 35.03 -12.95
CA ARG A 85 10.44 35.25 -12.42
C ARG A 85 11.44 34.63 -13.40
N ALA A 86 12.25 35.46 -14.03
CA ALA A 86 13.49 34.98 -14.64
C ALA A 86 14.33 34.38 -13.50
N ALA A 87 14.65 33.09 -13.61
CA ALA A 87 15.61 32.47 -12.70
C ALA A 87 16.89 33.32 -12.72
N SER A 88 17.32 33.74 -11.54
CA SER A 88 18.62 34.41 -11.35
C SER A 88 19.74 33.39 -11.34
#